data_AF-A0A1F9MME4-F1
#
_entry.id   AF-A0A1F9MME4-F1
#
_cell.length_a   1.000
_cell.length_b   1.000
_cell.length_c   1.000
_cell.angle_alpha   90.00
_cell.angle_beta   90.00
_cell.angle_gamma   90.00
#
_symmetry.space_group_name_H-M   'P 1'
#
loop_
_entity.id
_entity.type
_entity.pdbx_description
1 polymer ?
#
loop_
_entity_poly.entity_id
_entity_poly.type
_entity_poly.pdbx_seq_one_letter_code
_entity_poly.pdbx_strand_id
1 'polypeptide(L)'
;MKKQLMAGLAVGLFSLGVAGIASATSFTVGFNTGSVNTTTALTGYSTDGAMMDGMGVTAFFAGGSSQTLYWADLSPTSGGVSGLGWSLSESGDTYGGNWSLTSTSAAISKIAIDAGIGNTVFDTLHVPDPGTPGSANGYTLYLTSPNMWDIAVTYSNEVALTAFLPVGDLYRSLSIDFLNNINFGPGQSLTFVADTDNLSLAGDLKPVPEPATMLLFGTGLAGLAGFARRRVTKKA
;
A
#
# COMPACT_ATOMS: atom_id res chain seq x y z
N MET A 1 7.21 77.39 -44.59
CA MET A 1 5.84 77.02 -45.03
C MET A 1 5.90 75.72 -45.81
N LYS A 2 5.34 74.63 -45.28
CA LYS A 2 4.52 73.59 -45.95
C LYS A 2 4.29 72.44 -44.95
N LYS A 3 3.02 72.27 -44.56
CA LYS A 3 2.48 71.18 -43.74
C LYS A 3 2.20 69.97 -44.64
N GLN A 4 2.33 68.73 -44.14
CA GLN A 4 1.47 67.54 -44.36
C GLN A 4 1.80 66.52 -43.24
N LEU A 5 0.89 66.22 -42.29
CA LEU A 5 -0.24 65.26 -42.25
C LEU A 5 0.14 63.83 -41.83
N MET A 6 -0.76 63.24 -41.04
CA MET A 6 -0.59 62.18 -40.03
C MET A 6 -0.59 60.73 -40.55
N ALA A 7 0.00 59.81 -39.77
CA ALA A 7 -0.45 58.41 -39.49
C ALA A 7 0.60 57.81 -38.52
N GLY A 8 0.33 57.20 -37.37
CA GLY A 8 -0.75 56.31 -36.99
C GLY A 8 -0.26 54.85 -37.08
N LEU A 9 0.41 54.32 -36.04
CA LEU A 9 0.37 52.88 -35.71
C LEU A 9 0.90 52.61 -34.30
N ALA A 10 -0.01 52.33 -33.37
CA ALA A 10 0.28 51.61 -32.14
C ALA A 10 0.35 50.12 -32.48
N VAL A 11 1.51 49.48 -32.28
CA VAL A 11 1.62 48.02 -32.29
C VAL A 11 1.87 47.58 -30.87
N GLY A 12 0.79 47.10 -30.25
CA GLY A 12 0.88 46.27 -29.06
C GLY A 12 1.38 44.88 -29.43
N LEU A 13 2.26 44.33 -28.60
CA LEU A 13 2.51 42.90 -28.55
C LEU A 13 2.58 42.49 -27.08
N PHE A 14 1.41 42.36 -26.47
CA PHE A 14 1.25 41.57 -25.24
C PHE A 14 1.26 40.10 -25.66
N SER A 15 2.43 39.48 -25.70
CA SER A 15 2.52 38.03 -25.73
C SER A 15 2.26 37.50 -24.31
N LEU A 16 0.98 37.31 -23.95
CA LEU A 16 0.62 36.37 -22.88
C LEU A 16 1.00 34.98 -23.38
N GLY A 17 2.17 34.51 -22.96
CA GLY A 17 2.48 33.08 -23.03
C GLY A 17 1.49 32.36 -22.14
N VAL A 18 0.61 31.56 -22.74
CA VAL A 18 -0.16 30.55 -22.02
C VAL A 18 0.85 29.58 -21.42
N ALA A 19 1.20 29.77 -20.15
CA ALA A 19 1.83 28.73 -19.37
C ALA A 19 0.80 27.60 -19.28
N GLY A 20 1.02 26.53 -20.05
CA GLY A 20 0.24 25.31 -19.89
C GLY A 20 0.36 24.85 -18.45
N ILE A 21 -0.77 24.67 -17.78
CA ILE A 21 -0.79 24.01 -16.47
C ILE A 21 -0.46 22.54 -16.75
N ALA A 22 0.81 22.17 -16.58
CA ALA A 22 1.16 20.76 -16.51
C ALA A 22 0.53 20.21 -15.24
N SER A 23 -0.47 19.34 -15.38
CA SER A 23 -0.99 18.58 -14.24
C SER A 23 0.06 17.52 -13.89
N ALA A 24 0.69 17.65 -12.73
CA ALA A 24 1.54 16.58 -12.20
C ALA A 24 0.65 15.43 -11.72
N THR A 25 1.06 14.20 -12.01
CA THR A 25 0.47 13.02 -11.40
C THR A 25 0.89 12.95 -9.93
N SER A 26 -0.01 12.45 -9.08
CA SER A 26 0.21 12.31 -7.65
C SER A 26 0.71 10.92 -7.29
N PHE A 27 1.62 10.86 -6.33
CA PHE A 27 2.06 9.61 -5.71
C PHE A 27 2.10 9.85 -4.20
N THR A 28 1.32 9.07 -3.46
CA THR A 28 1.25 9.19 -1.99
C THR A 28 1.40 7.84 -1.35
N VAL A 29 2.12 7.77 -0.24
CA VAL A 29 2.23 6.58 0.60
C VAL A 29 1.61 6.88 1.96
N GLY A 30 0.67 6.05 2.37
CA GLY A 30 -0.02 6.12 3.66
C GLY A 30 0.20 4.85 4.48
N PHE A 31 0.02 4.99 5.78
CA PHE A 31 0.13 3.91 6.75
C PHE A 31 -1.15 3.82 7.57
N ASN A 32 -1.65 2.61 7.75
CA ASN A 32 -2.85 2.33 8.52
C ASN A 32 -2.58 1.18 9.49
N THR A 33 -2.57 1.47 10.79
CA THR A 33 -2.33 0.47 11.83
C THR A 33 -3.23 -0.76 11.68
N GLY A 34 -4.49 -0.59 11.26
CA GLY A 34 -5.42 -1.68 11.02
C GLY A 34 -5.56 -2.61 12.23
N SER A 35 -5.68 -3.91 11.97
CA SER A 35 -5.51 -4.93 13.01
C SER A 35 -4.03 -5.23 13.21
N VAL A 36 -3.53 -5.04 14.43
CA VAL A 36 -2.15 -5.40 14.77
C VAL A 36 -1.98 -6.93 14.68
N ASN A 37 -0.91 -7.38 14.05
CA ASN A 37 -0.49 -8.77 14.00
C ASN A 37 0.81 -8.95 14.78
N THR A 38 1.06 -10.17 15.23
CA THR A 38 2.30 -10.55 15.89
C THR A 38 2.91 -11.78 15.24
N THR A 39 4.24 -11.81 15.21
CA THR A 39 5.05 -13.00 14.92
C THR A 39 6.06 -13.20 16.05
N THR A 40 6.59 -14.41 16.23
CA THR A 40 7.63 -14.69 17.25
C THR A 40 8.98 -14.08 16.85
N ALA A 41 9.35 -14.21 15.58
CA ALA A 41 10.63 -13.74 15.04
C ALA A 41 10.60 -13.64 13.50
N LEU A 42 11.62 -13.01 12.94
CA LEU A 42 11.89 -12.87 11.50
C LEU A 42 13.19 -13.60 11.14
N THR A 43 13.30 -14.14 9.93
CA THR A 43 14.49 -14.90 9.48
C THR A 43 15.71 -14.01 9.20
N GLY A 44 15.50 -12.73 8.89
CA GLY A 44 16.55 -11.77 8.52
C GLY A 44 16.49 -11.29 7.06
N TYR A 45 17.49 -10.47 6.72
CA TYR A 45 17.54 -9.38 5.73
C TYR A 45 17.74 -9.75 4.24
N SER A 46 17.15 -10.84 3.75
CA SER A 46 17.20 -11.12 2.30
C SER A 46 16.03 -12.03 1.92
N THR A 47 14.90 -11.41 1.60
CA THR A 47 13.73 -12.10 1.05
C THR A 47 13.81 -11.98 -0.46
N ASP A 48 13.76 -13.10 -1.17
CA ASP A 48 13.63 -13.06 -2.62
C ASP A 48 12.21 -13.38 -3.11
N GLY A 49 11.97 -13.12 -4.38
CA GLY A 49 10.71 -13.41 -5.05
C GLY A 49 10.16 -14.83 -4.81
N ALA A 50 11.02 -15.85 -4.70
CA ALA A 50 10.61 -17.23 -4.50
C ALA A 50 10.25 -17.54 -3.02
N MET A 51 10.70 -16.72 -2.08
CA MET A 51 10.45 -16.93 -0.64
C MET A 51 9.09 -16.42 -0.15
N MET A 52 8.21 -15.98 -1.05
CA MET A 52 6.92 -15.39 -0.72
C MET A 52 5.72 -16.25 -1.14
N ASP A 53 5.95 -17.54 -1.33
CA ASP A 53 4.94 -18.51 -1.76
C ASP A 53 3.69 -18.52 -0.87
N GLY A 54 2.53 -18.30 -1.49
CA GLY A 54 1.24 -18.27 -0.81
C GLY A 54 0.71 -16.88 -0.44
N MET A 55 1.48 -15.79 -0.64
CA MET A 55 0.92 -14.43 -0.51
C MET A 55 -0.31 -14.27 -1.42
N GLY A 56 -1.38 -13.67 -0.88
CA GLY A 56 -2.60 -13.42 -1.64
C GLY A 56 -2.49 -12.10 -2.40
N VAL A 57 -2.58 -12.15 -3.73
CA VAL A 57 -2.59 -10.95 -4.59
C VAL A 57 -3.96 -10.82 -5.23
N THR A 58 -4.64 -9.71 -4.98
CA THR A 58 -5.96 -9.40 -5.55
C THR A 58 -5.87 -8.21 -6.48
N ALA A 59 -6.19 -8.41 -7.75
CA ALA A 59 -6.43 -7.34 -8.69
C ALA A 59 -7.92 -6.98 -8.70
N PHE A 60 -8.23 -5.69 -8.54
CA PHE A 60 -9.55 -5.13 -8.75
C PHE A 60 -9.55 -4.44 -10.12
N PHE A 61 -10.57 -4.73 -10.92
CA PHE A 61 -10.66 -4.25 -12.29
C PHE A 61 -11.62 -3.08 -12.39
N ALA A 62 -11.42 -2.24 -13.42
CA ALA A 62 -12.26 -1.07 -13.70
C ALA A 62 -13.77 -1.39 -13.84
N GLY A 63 -14.10 -2.61 -14.28
CA GLY A 63 -15.48 -3.10 -14.39
C GLY A 63 -16.12 -3.54 -13.07
N GLY A 64 -15.43 -3.44 -11.94
CA GLY A 64 -15.90 -3.80 -10.61
C GLY A 64 -15.68 -5.28 -10.21
N SER A 65 -15.26 -6.14 -11.14
CA SER A 65 -14.82 -7.50 -10.82
C SER A 65 -13.44 -7.50 -10.16
N SER A 66 -13.09 -8.59 -9.47
CA SER A 66 -11.74 -8.83 -8.95
C SER A 66 -11.27 -10.26 -9.21
N GLN A 67 -9.96 -10.46 -9.15
CA GLN A 67 -9.32 -11.77 -9.21
C GLN A 67 -8.25 -11.87 -8.12
N THR A 68 -8.38 -12.88 -7.25
CA THR A 68 -7.35 -13.24 -6.27
C THR A 68 -6.55 -14.43 -6.78
N LEU A 69 -5.22 -14.32 -6.73
CA LEU A 69 -4.26 -15.36 -7.03
C LEU A 69 -3.29 -15.49 -5.86
N TYR A 70 -2.59 -16.62 -5.79
CA TYR A 70 -1.59 -16.87 -4.77
C TYR A 70 -0.21 -16.89 -5.42
N TRP A 71 0.72 -16.18 -4.79
CA TRP A 71 2.10 -16.09 -5.19
C TRP A 71 2.74 -17.48 -5.26
N ALA A 72 3.52 -17.70 -6.31
CA ALA A 72 4.24 -18.93 -6.55
C ALA A 72 5.59 -18.65 -7.22
N ASP A 73 6.54 -19.57 -7.03
CA ASP A 73 7.80 -19.60 -7.76
C ASP A 73 7.62 -19.49 -9.29
N LEU A 74 8.35 -18.53 -9.88
CA LEU A 74 8.56 -18.41 -11.32
C LEU A 74 9.96 -18.87 -11.73
N SER A 75 10.92 -18.74 -10.81
CA SER A 75 12.31 -19.16 -10.96
C SER A 75 12.92 -19.41 -9.56
N PRO A 76 14.17 -19.92 -9.45
CA PRO A 76 14.81 -20.16 -8.15
C PRO A 76 14.92 -18.94 -7.22
N THR A 77 14.81 -17.72 -7.74
CA THR A 77 14.88 -16.47 -6.96
C THR A 77 13.77 -15.49 -7.35
N SER A 78 12.76 -15.94 -8.08
CA SER A 78 11.69 -15.07 -8.58
C SER A 78 10.36 -15.72 -8.33
N GLY A 79 9.36 -14.91 -7.98
CA GLY A 79 8.00 -15.37 -7.81
C GLY A 79 7.01 -14.36 -8.31
N GLY A 80 5.74 -14.74 -8.35
CA GLY A 80 4.69 -13.86 -8.78
C GLY A 80 3.35 -14.53 -8.97
N VAL A 81 2.44 -13.78 -9.59
CA VAL A 81 1.13 -14.23 -10.04
C VAL A 81 0.93 -13.83 -11.49
N SER A 82 0.27 -14.70 -12.25
CA SER A 82 -0.15 -14.42 -13.63
C SER A 82 -1.64 -14.75 -13.78
N GLY A 83 -2.42 -13.71 -14.05
CA GLY A 83 -3.87 -13.78 -14.14
C GLY A 83 -4.39 -13.61 -15.56
N LEU A 84 -5.70 -13.42 -15.67
CA LEU A 84 -6.33 -13.16 -16.96
C LEU A 84 -6.15 -11.67 -17.32
N GLY A 85 -5.08 -11.37 -18.05
CA GLY A 85 -4.83 -10.03 -18.57
C GLY A 85 -3.95 -9.13 -17.69
N TRP A 86 -3.30 -9.70 -16.67
CA TRP A 86 -2.38 -8.98 -15.78
C TRP A 86 -1.40 -9.95 -15.09
N SER A 87 -0.30 -9.42 -14.58
CA SER A 87 0.66 -10.16 -13.75
C SER A 87 1.36 -9.23 -12.77
N LEU A 88 1.81 -9.79 -11.65
CA LEU A 88 2.72 -9.13 -10.71
C LEU A 88 3.86 -10.10 -10.39
N SER A 89 5.10 -9.65 -10.47
CA SER A 89 6.27 -10.48 -10.17
C SER A 89 7.36 -9.69 -9.48
N GLU A 90 8.21 -10.38 -8.74
CA GLU A 90 9.44 -9.88 -8.13
C GLU A 90 10.56 -10.88 -8.45
N SER A 91 11.79 -10.40 -8.64
CA SER A 91 12.94 -11.24 -8.91
C SER A 91 14.19 -10.75 -8.20
N GLY A 92 14.79 -11.64 -7.42
CA GLY A 92 15.96 -11.37 -6.61
C GLY A 92 15.54 -10.85 -5.24
N ASP A 93 16.48 -10.25 -4.54
CA ASP A 93 16.26 -9.68 -3.20
C ASP A 93 15.30 -8.48 -3.27
N THR A 94 14.25 -8.47 -2.45
CA THR A 94 13.29 -7.37 -2.37
C THR A 94 13.91 -6.08 -1.84
N TYR A 95 15.06 -6.17 -1.16
CA TYR A 95 15.84 -5.01 -0.74
C TYR A 95 16.48 -4.32 -1.96
N GLY A 96 15.70 -3.44 -2.61
CA GLY A 96 16.07 -2.75 -3.84
C GLY A 96 15.67 -3.48 -5.14
N GLY A 97 15.11 -4.69 -5.03
CA GLY A 97 14.53 -5.45 -6.15
C GLY A 97 13.28 -4.79 -6.72
N ASN A 98 13.13 -4.87 -8.05
CA ASN A 98 11.97 -4.31 -8.74
C ASN A 98 10.83 -5.32 -8.78
N TRP A 99 9.71 -4.91 -8.21
CA TRP A 99 8.41 -5.47 -8.51
C TRP A 99 7.94 -4.96 -9.87
N SER A 100 7.33 -5.83 -10.66
CA SER A 100 6.82 -5.53 -11.99
C SER A 100 5.34 -5.88 -12.06
N LEU A 101 4.49 -4.86 -12.05
CA LEU A 101 3.06 -4.98 -12.36
C LEU A 101 2.87 -4.73 -13.85
N THR A 102 2.23 -5.67 -14.55
CA THR A 102 1.91 -5.52 -15.97
C THR A 102 0.44 -5.79 -16.20
N SER A 103 -0.19 -4.95 -17.02
CA SER A 103 -1.51 -5.19 -17.59
C SER A 103 -1.35 -5.54 -19.06
N THR A 104 -1.82 -6.71 -19.46
CA THR A 104 -1.80 -7.14 -20.86
C THR A 104 -3.14 -6.90 -21.56
N SER A 105 -4.25 -7.14 -20.86
CA SER A 105 -5.60 -6.94 -21.40
C SER A 105 -6.64 -6.46 -20.38
N ALA A 106 -6.30 -6.38 -19.10
CA ALA A 106 -7.23 -5.98 -18.03
C ALA A 106 -6.96 -4.56 -17.51
N ALA A 107 -7.98 -3.71 -17.42
CA ALA A 107 -7.83 -2.42 -16.75
C ALA A 107 -7.93 -2.60 -15.22
N ILE A 108 -6.87 -2.24 -14.49
CA ILE A 108 -6.72 -2.41 -13.04
C ILE A 108 -6.97 -1.08 -12.33
N SER A 109 -7.82 -1.10 -11.31
CA SER A 109 -8.09 0.04 -10.43
C SER A 109 -7.37 -0.07 -9.10
N LYS A 110 -7.09 -1.29 -8.63
CA LYS A 110 -6.34 -1.53 -7.39
C LYS A 110 -5.63 -2.88 -7.42
N ILE A 111 -4.42 -2.92 -6.87
CA ILE A 111 -3.76 -4.16 -6.42
C ILE A 111 -3.79 -4.17 -4.89
N ALA A 112 -4.20 -5.28 -4.30
CA ALA A 112 -4.09 -5.52 -2.86
C ALA A 112 -3.29 -6.81 -2.62
N ILE A 113 -2.31 -6.74 -1.73
CA ILE A 113 -1.43 -7.84 -1.38
C ILE A 113 -1.60 -8.12 0.11
N ASP A 114 -1.96 -9.36 0.45
CA ASP A 114 -1.91 -9.90 1.81
C ASP A 114 -0.72 -10.87 1.91
N ALA A 115 0.35 -10.40 2.56
CA ALA A 115 1.59 -11.15 2.66
C ALA A 115 1.52 -12.29 3.69
N GLY A 116 0.52 -12.29 4.58
CA GLY A 116 0.56 -13.09 5.80
C GLY A 116 0.52 -14.61 5.60
N ILE A 117 -0.14 -15.11 4.54
CA ILE A 117 -0.10 -16.56 4.22
C ILE A 117 1.26 -16.95 3.65
N GLY A 118 1.95 -16.02 2.98
CA GLY A 118 3.27 -16.25 2.39
C GLY A 118 4.42 -16.29 3.39
N ASN A 119 4.13 -16.20 4.70
CA ASN A 119 5.14 -16.00 5.73
C ASN A 119 6.02 -14.79 5.44
N THR A 120 5.39 -13.73 4.94
CA THR A 120 6.04 -12.51 4.51
C THR A 120 5.38 -11.32 5.20
N VAL A 121 6.17 -10.29 5.47
CA VAL A 121 5.73 -8.96 5.89
C VAL A 121 6.41 -7.93 5.01
N PHE A 122 5.77 -6.79 4.79
CA PHE A 122 6.42 -5.65 4.18
C PHE A 122 7.25 -4.90 5.21
N ASP A 123 8.50 -4.62 4.88
CA ASP A 123 9.39 -3.78 5.67
C ASP A 123 9.50 -2.40 5.04
N THR A 124 9.41 -1.37 5.87
CA THR A 124 9.38 0.02 5.44
C THR A 124 10.52 0.80 6.07
N LEU A 125 10.87 1.93 5.47
CA LEU A 125 11.97 2.73 5.98
C LEU A 125 11.63 3.26 7.38
N HIS A 126 12.44 2.91 8.37
CA HIS A 126 12.32 3.36 9.76
C HIS A 126 13.48 4.25 10.21
N VAL A 127 13.19 5.23 11.07
CA VAL A 127 14.22 6.10 11.67
C VAL A 127 13.88 6.34 13.15
N PRO A 128 14.80 6.04 14.10
CA PRO A 128 16.17 5.58 13.90
C PRO A 128 16.28 4.11 13.47
N ASP A 129 17.26 3.79 12.62
CA ASP A 129 17.61 2.43 12.19
C ASP A 129 18.45 1.70 13.28
N PRO A 130 18.24 0.38 13.52
CA PRO A 130 17.21 -0.48 12.90
C PRO A 130 15.86 -0.37 13.59
N GLY A 131 14.80 -0.62 12.83
CA GLY A 131 13.42 -0.69 13.32
C GLY A 131 13.15 -1.96 14.14
N THR A 132 12.20 -2.78 13.71
CA THR A 132 11.82 -4.01 14.39
C THR A 132 13.01 -4.98 14.47
N PRO A 133 13.33 -5.56 15.65
CA PRO A 133 14.43 -6.49 15.76
C PRO A 133 14.31 -7.67 14.79
N GLY A 134 15.34 -7.87 13.96
CA GLY A 134 15.39 -8.96 12.98
C GLY A 134 14.90 -8.62 11.57
N SER A 135 14.33 -7.43 11.32
CA SER A 135 13.99 -6.96 9.96
C SER A 135 15.18 -6.31 9.25
N ALA A 136 16.04 -5.64 10.01
CA ALA A 136 17.08 -4.75 9.49
C ALA A 136 16.47 -3.47 8.87
N ASN A 137 16.99 -3.02 7.73
CA ASN A 137 16.56 -1.78 7.08
C ASN A 137 15.59 -2.09 5.95
N GLY A 138 14.40 -1.48 6.00
CA GLY A 138 13.40 -1.58 4.94
C GLY A 138 13.42 -0.45 3.92
N TYR A 139 12.67 -0.65 2.82
CA TYR A 139 12.30 0.40 1.87
C TYR A 139 10.79 0.59 1.79
N THR A 140 10.34 1.78 2.19
CA THR A 140 8.99 2.25 1.86
C THR A 140 8.85 2.37 0.34
N LEU A 141 7.72 1.88 -0.20
CA LEU A 141 7.52 1.78 -1.64
C LEU A 141 7.79 3.10 -2.35
N TYR A 142 8.62 3.02 -3.39
CA TYR A 142 8.84 4.09 -4.34
C TYR A 142 8.83 3.55 -5.78
N LEU A 143 8.41 4.39 -6.71
CA LEU A 143 8.36 4.02 -8.13
C LEU A 143 9.75 4.11 -8.75
N THR A 144 10.11 3.12 -9.55
CA THR A 144 11.33 3.14 -10.37
C THR A 144 11.04 3.47 -11.83
N SER A 145 9.80 3.30 -12.28
CA SER A 145 9.29 3.87 -13.53
C SER A 145 8.75 5.29 -13.34
N PRO A 146 8.72 6.14 -14.40
CA PRO A 146 8.06 7.44 -14.34
C PRO A 146 6.60 7.31 -13.88
N ASN A 147 6.16 8.19 -12.98
CA ASN A 147 4.78 8.18 -12.51
C ASN A 147 3.84 8.75 -13.57
N MET A 148 3.07 7.88 -14.24
CA MET A 148 2.10 8.27 -15.25
C MET A 148 0.65 8.28 -14.73
N TRP A 149 0.45 7.92 -13.45
CA TRP A 149 -0.88 7.75 -12.85
C TRP A 149 -0.98 8.45 -11.50
N ASP A 150 -2.19 8.77 -11.07
CA ASP A 150 -2.44 9.15 -9.69
C ASP A 150 -2.46 7.87 -8.85
N ILE A 151 -1.46 7.67 -8.01
CA ILE A 151 -1.26 6.44 -7.23
C ILE A 151 -1.32 6.75 -5.74
N ALA A 152 -2.20 6.05 -5.03
CA ALA A 152 -2.16 5.97 -3.57
C ALA A 152 -1.72 4.59 -3.13
N VAL A 153 -0.65 4.54 -2.34
CA VAL A 153 -0.16 3.33 -1.70
C VAL A 153 -0.56 3.34 -0.24
N THR A 154 -1.05 2.22 0.26
CA THR A 154 -1.37 2.07 1.69
C THR A 154 -0.76 0.81 2.25
N TYR A 155 0.12 0.95 3.24
CA TYR A 155 0.53 -0.13 4.11
C TYR A 155 -0.51 -0.30 5.23
N SER A 156 -0.91 -1.53 5.51
CA SER A 156 -1.97 -1.82 6.47
C SER A 156 -1.67 -3.02 7.35
N ASN A 157 -2.27 -3.02 8.53
CA ASN A 157 -2.18 -4.09 9.52
C ASN A 157 -0.74 -4.25 10.03
N GLU A 158 -0.36 -3.37 10.97
CA GLU A 158 0.96 -3.35 11.58
C GLU A 158 1.35 -4.73 12.14
N VAL A 159 2.64 -5.02 12.10
CA VAL A 159 3.23 -6.24 12.65
C VAL A 159 4.18 -5.90 13.78
N ALA A 160 4.10 -6.67 14.86
CA ALA A 160 5.03 -6.61 15.98
C ALA A 160 5.68 -7.96 16.24
N LEU A 161 6.78 -7.95 16.98
CA LEU A 161 7.24 -9.16 17.65
C LEU A 161 6.34 -9.47 18.85
N THR A 162 6.14 -10.75 19.13
CA THR A 162 5.35 -11.21 20.27
C THR A 162 5.88 -10.59 21.57
N ALA A 163 4.96 -10.10 22.40
CA ALA A 163 5.23 -9.38 23.65
C ALA A 163 5.87 -7.98 23.51
N PHE A 164 5.99 -7.45 22.28
CA PHE A 164 6.41 -6.08 22.01
C PHE A 164 5.27 -5.27 21.36
N LEU A 165 5.36 -3.95 21.46
CA LEU A 165 4.50 -3.06 20.68
C LEU A 165 5.03 -3.01 19.23
N PRO A 166 4.16 -2.76 18.23
CA PRO A 166 4.61 -2.45 16.88
C PRO A 166 5.56 -1.26 16.89
N VAL A 167 6.64 -1.36 16.13
CA VAL A 167 7.61 -0.27 15.94
C VAL A 167 7.12 0.73 14.88
N GLY A 168 6.21 0.29 14.01
CA GLY A 168 5.55 1.11 12.99
C GLY A 168 6.17 1.00 11.59
N ASP A 169 7.00 -0.01 11.38
CA ASP A 169 7.78 -0.25 10.17
C ASP A 169 7.39 -1.54 9.41
N LEU A 170 6.84 -2.54 10.11
CA LEU A 170 6.38 -3.78 9.50
C LEU A 170 4.87 -3.81 9.29
N TYR A 171 4.44 -4.27 8.12
CA TYR A 171 3.03 -4.34 7.74
C TYR A 171 2.68 -5.64 7.03
N ARG A 172 1.51 -6.20 7.32
CA ARG A 172 1.04 -7.44 6.68
C ARG A 172 0.53 -7.20 5.25
N SER A 173 -0.02 -6.02 4.99
CA SER A 173 -0.74 -5.76 3.74
C SER A 173 -0.27 -4.49 3.05
N LEU A 174 -0.30 -4.52 1.72
CA LEU A 174 0.01 -3.39 0.85
C LEU A 174 -1.11 -3.25 -0.18
N SER A 175 -1.62 -2.03 -0.40
CA SER A 175 -2.44 -1.74 -1.57
C SER A 175 -1.83 -0.63 -2.43
N ILE A 176 -2.05 -0.75 -3.73
CA ILE A 176 -1.71 0.23 -4.75
C ILE A 176 -3.01 0.56 -5.48
N ASP A 177 -3.52 1.76 -5.25
CA ASP A 177 -4.78 2.26 -5.78
C ASP A 177 -4.50 3.25 -6.93
N PHE A 178 -5.07 2.99 -8.11
CA PHE A 178 -5.02 3.87 -9.26
C PHE A 178 -6.24 4.80 -9.25
N LEU A 179 -6.00 6.09 -9.01
CA LEU A 179 -7.03 7.08 -8.70
C LEU A 179 -7.59 7.76 -9.95
N ASN A 180 -8.56 8.66 -9.73
CA ASN A 180 -9.12 9.59 -10.72
C ASN A 180 -9.70 8.92 -11.98
N ASN A 181 -10.12 7.65 -11.87
CA ASN A 181 -10.61 6.82 -12.98
C ASN A 181 -9.61 6.68 -14.15
N ILE A 182 -8.33 7.02 -13.93
CA ILE A 182 -7.25 6.71 -14.87
C ILE A 182 -6.74 5.32 -14.48
N ASN A 183 -7.47 4.30 -14.92
CA ASN A 183 -7.10 2.91 -14.64
C ASN A 183 -5.73 2.60 -15.24
N PHE A 184 -5.02 1.68 -14.59
CA PHE A 184 -3.84 1.04 -15.16
C PHE A 184 -4.30 0.07 -16.25
N GLY A 185 -4.26 0.55 -17.50
CA GLY A 185 -4.89 -0.05 -18.66
C GLY A 185 -4.02 -1.07 -19.39
N PRO A 186 -4.60 -1.77 -20.39
CA PRO A 186 -3.90 -2.75 -21.22
C PRO A 186 -2.63 -2.22 -21.87
N GLY A 187 -1.57 -3.03 -21.88
CA GLY A 187 -0.27 -2.70 -22.46
C GLY A 187 0.61 -1.82 -21.57
N GLN A 188 0.21 -1.58 -20.31
CA GLN A 188 0.95 -0.76 -19.37
C GLN A 188 1.76 -1.62 -18.39
N SER A 189 2.89 -1.07 -17.93
CA SER A 189 3.76 -1.65 -16.91
C SER A 189 4.11 -0.58 -15.87
N LEU A 190 4.14 -0.97 -14.60
CA LEU A 190 4.59 -0.16 -13.48
C LEU A 190 5.70 -0.94 -12.77
N THR A 191 6.85 -0.29 -12.56
CA THR A 191 7.92 -0.86 -11.74
C THR A 191 8.12 -0.04 -10.47
N PHE A 192 8.25 -0.74 -9.36
CA PHE A 192 8.43 -0.14 -8.04
C PHE A 192 9.31 -1.04 -7.18
N VAL A 193 9.89 -0.46 -6.15
CA VAL A 193 10.57 -1.20 -5.08
C VAL A 193 9.64 -1.21 -3.88
N ALA A 194 9.51 -2.35 -3.23
CA ALA A 194 8.89 -2.50 -1.92
C ALA A 194 9.63 -3.64 -1.22
N ASP A 195 10.08 -3.39 0.00
CA ASP A 195 10.87 -4.40 0.71
C ASP A 195 9.99 -5.34 1.54
N THR A 196 10.49 -6.56 1.74
CA THR A 196 9.81 -7.60 2.48
C THR A 196 10.78 -8.43 3.33
N ASP A 197 10.26 -8.94 4.43
CA ASP A 197 10.93 -9.91 5.29
C ASP A 197 10.11 -11.18 5.45
N ASN A 198 10.79 -12.29 5.75
CA ASN A 198 10.13 -13.53 6.10
C ASN A 198 10.04 -13.78 7.61
N LEU A 199 8.97 -14.47 8.00
CA LEU A 199 8.79 -14.97 9.37
C LEU A 199 9.75 -16.13 9.64
N SER A 200 10.32 -16.21 10.85
CA SER A 200 11.12 -17.39 11.26
C SER A 200 10.31 -18.67 11.35
N LEU A 201 9.00 -18.56 11.57
CA LEU A 201 8.10 -19.70 11.75
C LEU A 201 6.90 -19.56 10.81
N ALA A 202 6.69 -20.59 9.99
CA ALA A 202 5.59 -20.63 9.05
C ALA A 202 4.23 -20.60 9.79
N GLY A 203 3.33 -19.74 9.33
CA GLY A 203 1.99 -19.55 9.88
C GLY A 203 1.93 -18.81 11.20
N ASP A 204 3.04 -18.19 11.65
CA ASP A 204 3.14 -17.54 12.95
C ASP A 204 2.62 -16.10 12.99
N LEU A 205 2.24 -15.53 11.84
CA LEU A 205 1.62 -14.21 11.80
C LEU A 205 0.15 -14.30 12.22
N LYS A 206 -0.16 -13.86 13.43
CA LYS A 206 -1.51 -13.91 14.02
C LYS A 206 -2.02 -12.51 14.39
N PRO A 207 -3.30 -12.19 14.21
CA PRO A 207 -3.86 -10.96 14.73
C PRO A 207 -3.86 -10.95 16.26
N VAL A 208 -3.50 -9.83 16.85
CA VAL A 208 -3.61 -9.60 18.29
C VAL A 208 -5.09 -9.46 18.63
N PRO A 209 -5.64 -10.29 19.54
CA PRO A 209 -7.02 -10.15 19.96
C PRO A 209 -7.25 -8.76 20.57
N GLU A 210 -8.35 -8.12 20.20
CA GLU A 210 -8.76 -6.89 20.85
C GLU A 210 -8.85 -7.09 22.37
N PRO A 211 -8.33 -6.18 23.20
CA PRO A 211 -8.37 -6.33 24.64
C PRO A 211 -9.80 -6.57 25.13
N ALA A 212 -10.00 -7.63 25.92
CA ALA A 212 -11.29 -7.93 26.57
C ALA A 212 -11.79 -6.78 27.46
N THR A 213 -10.93 -5.80 27.75
CA THR A 213 -11.29 -4.54 28.41
C THR A 213 -12.31 -3.74 27.61
N MET A 214 -12.33 -3.80 26.28
CA MET A 214 -13.36 -3.12 25.46
C MET A 214 -14.74 -3.75 25.66
N LEU A 215 -14.79 -5.08 25.72
CA LEU A 215 -16.01 -5.81 26.07
C LEU A 215 -16.44 -5.52 27.52
N LEU A 216 -15.49 -5.54 28.47
CA LEU A 216 -15.77 -5.23 29.87
C LEU A 216 -16.26 -3.78 30.04
N PHE A 217 -15.68 -2.84 29.30
CA PHE A 217 -16.09 -1.44 29.30
C PHE A 217 -17.51 -1.30 28.74
N GLY A 218 -17.81 -1.90 27.58
CA GLY A 218 -19.13 -1.86 26.96
C GLY A 218 -20.20 -2.51 27.84
N THR A 219 -19.91 -3.70 28.40
CA THR A 219 -20.83 -4.41 29.30
C THR A 219 -20.99 -3.70 30.63
N GLY A 220 -19.93 -3.08 31.15
CA GLY A 220 -19.98 -2.22 32.35
C GLY A 220 -20.89 -1.02 32.16
N LEU A 221 -20.78 -0.31 31.03
CA LEU A 221 -21.66 0.81 30.69
C LEU A 221 -23.12 0.36 30.53
N ALA A 222 -23.37 -0.77 29.84
CA ALA A 222 -24.72 -1.32 29.71
C ALA A 222 -25.33 -1.69 31.07
N GLY A 223 -24.53 -2.26 31.98
CA GLY A 223 -24.93 -2.57 33.35
C GLY A 223 -25.31 -1.31 34.15
N LEU A 224 -24.51 -0.26 34.06
CA LEU A 224 -24.78 1.03 34.71
C LEU A 224 -26.06 1.69 34.17
N ALA A 225 -26.24 1.70 32.85
CA ALA A 225 -27.45 2.23 32.22
C ALA A 225 -28.71 1.44 32.64
N GLY A 226 -28.62 0.11 32.69
CA GLY A 226 -29.70 -0.75 33.17
C GLY A 226 -30.06 -0.49 34.64
N PHE A 227 -29.07 -0.30 35.50
CA PHE A 227 -29.29 0.04 36.90
C PHE A 227 -29.93 1.42 37.09
N ALA A 228 -29.46 2.42 36.36
CA ALA A 228 -30.03 3.77 36.37
C ALA A 228 -31.50 3.76 35.94
N ARG A 229 -31.85 3.01 34.88
CA ARG A 229 -33.22 2.89 34.36
C ARG A 229 -34.18 2.27 35.39
N ARG A 230 -33.73 1.22 36.11
CA ARG A 230 -34.52 0.60 37.20
C ARG A 230 -34.83 1.56 38.36
N ARG A 231 -33.94 2.51 38.66
CA ARG A 231 -34.18 3.51 39.72
C ARG A 231 -35.20 4.56 39.34
N VAL A 232 -35.26 4.94 38.06
CA VAL A 232 -36.27 5.89 37.55
C VAL A 232 -37.67 5.27 37.60
N THR A 233 -37.82 4.01 37.19
CA THR A 233 -39.12 3.31 37.21
C THR A 233 -39.64 2.96 38.61
N LYS A 234 -38.80 2.98 39.65
CA LYS A 234 -39.24 2.77 41.04
C LYS A 234 -39.66 4.07 41.76
N LYS A 235 -39.47 5.23 41.14
CA LYS A 235 -39.82 6.55 41.69
C LYS A 235 -41.05 7.18 41.02
N ALA A 236 -41.66 6.50 40.04
CA ALA A 236 -42.96 6.83 39.45
C ALA A 236 -44.00 5.84 39.97
#